data_AF-A0A9E3GQF0-F1
#
_entry.id   AF-A0A9E3GQF0-F1
#
_cell.length_a   1.000
_cell.length_b   1.000
_cell.length_c   1.000
_cell.angle_alpha   90.00
_cell.angle_beta   90.00
_cell.angle_gamma   90.00
#
_symmetry.space_group_name_H-M   'P 1'
#
loop_
_entity.id
_entity.type
_entity.pdbx_description
1 polymer ?
#
loop_
_entity_poly.entity_id
_entity_poly.type
_entity_poly.pdbx_seq_one_letter_code
_entity_poly.pdbx_strand_id
1 'polypeptide(L)'
;MDQQPTPPASGAGSDARSTASSATAEVDPALVERPDEAAFARQPFGVRTMLTTYASGFLMGSADLVPGVSGGTIALVVGIYERLVANIRQGSRAASLLVRGSVPDAIRALRFVEWSFLLPLLAGVLSAVVVLARTLELLLETRPVELSAVFFGLIVGSVVVSATELREWSGRILAIIVASAAVTFLGLGLRSGRFEEPSLLIVLFGGALAICAMILPGISGSFILLMIGLYEYVLGAVSARDLAVIGVFGLGTVIGLGSFSTLLNWLLREYREVVLAVLIGLMAGSLRVLWPWPEQPDGVGNTALGAPVPSQLLPALGLAVLGAVVVVLVALVARSLSEADD
;
A
#
# COMPACT_ATOMS: atom_id res chain seq x y z
N MET A 1 -48.79 78.17 21.19
CA MET A 1 -47.55 77.36 21.21
C MET A 1 -47.86 76.24 22.19
N ASP A 2 -48.57 75.23 21.70
CA ASP A 2 -49.16 74.15 22.49
C ASP A 2 -48.38 72.86 22.25
N GLN A 3 -47.92 72.21 23.32
CA GLN A 3 -47.62 70.78 23.31
C GLN A 3 -48.19 70.13 24.58
N GLN A 4 -49.10 69.20 24.37
CA GLN A 4 -49.66 68.29 25.38
C GLN A 4 -48.71 67.11 25.65
N PRO A 5 -48.75 66.50 26.86
CA PRO A 5 -47.96 65.32 27.21
C PRO A 5 -48.70 63.99 26.90
N THR A 6 -47.93 62.97 26.50
CA THR A 6 -48.37 61.58 26.25
C THR A 6 -48.37 60.72 27.53
N PRO A 7 -49.28 59.75 27.69
CA PRO A 7 -49.37 58.86 28.86
C PRO A 7 -48.60 57.52 28.70
N PRO A 8 -48.46 56.70 29.77
CA PRO A 8 -47.66 55.45 29.79
C PRO A 8 -48.49 54.14 29.90
N ALA A 9 -47.93 53.00 29.49
CA ALA A 9 -48.33 51.62 29.88
C ALA A 9 -47.28 50.61 29.34
N SER A 10 -46.53 49.90 30.19
CA SER A 10 -46.73 48.49 30.66
C SER A 10 -46.67 47.44 29.53
N GLY A 11 -45.96 46.31 29.62
CA GLY A 11 -45.11 45.73 30.64
C GLY A 11 -44.62 44.33 30.16
N ALA A 12 -43.81 43.72 31.03
CA ALA A 12 -43.52 42.29 31.16
C ALA A 12 -42.85 41.51 29.99
N GLY A 13 -41.70 40.90 30.32
CA GLY A 13 -41.67 39.45 30.37
C GLY A 13 -40.64 38.71 29.51
N SER A 14 -39.66 38.13 30.22
CA SER A 14 -39.04 36.82 29.98
C SER A 14 -37.85 36.69 29.03
N ASP A 15 -36.74 36.33 29.69
CA ASP A 15 -35.91 35.17 29.40
C ASP A 15 -35.09 35.14 28.12
N ALA A 16 -33.86 35.63 28.28
CA ALA A 16 -32.70 35.14 27.56
C ALA A 16 -32.55 33.61 27.72
N ARG A 17 -33.03 32.86 26.72
CA ARG A 17 -32.69 31.44 26.53
C ARG A 17 -31.90 31.25 25.24
N SER A 18 -30.63 30.89 25.44
CA SER A 18 -29.98 29.74 24.80
C SER A 18 -30.21 29.56 23.29
N THR A 19 -29.45 30.29 22.47
CA THR A 19 -29.19 29.92 21.07
C THR A 19 -27.92 29.06 20.97
N ALA A 20 -27.99 27.82 21.47
CA ALA A 20 -27.06 26.77 21.08
C ALA A 20 -27.57 26.20 19.74
N SER A 21 -27.16 26.84 18.63
CA SER A 21 -27.37 26.31 17.28
C SER A 21 -26.43 25.12 17.10
N SER A 22 -27.00 23.91 17.09
CA SER A 22 -26.32 22.68 16.72
C SER A 22 -25.95 22.74 15.24
N ALA A 23 -24.72 23.13 14.94
CA ALA A 23 -24.12 22.96 13.62
C ALA A 23 -23.88 21.46 13.38
N THR A 24 -24.91 20.77 12.89
CA THR A 24 -24.70 19.55 12.13
C THR A 24 -23.89 19.92 10.90
N ALA A 25 -22.63 19.50 10.85
CA ALA A 25 -21.82 19.57 9.65
C ALA A 25 -22.51 18.74 8.56
N GLU A 26 -23.36 19.40 7.76
CA GLU A 26 -23.84 18.87 6.49
C GLU A 26 -22.61 18.59 5.63
N VAL A 27 -22.35 17.30 5.43
CA VAL A 27 -21.35 16.85 4.46
C VAL A 27 -21.86 17.30 3.09
N ASP A 28 -21.10 18.20 2.46
CA ASP A 28 -21.38 18.74 1.14
C ASP A 28 -21.63 17.59 0.12
N PRO A 29 -22.86 17.47 -0.43
CA PRO A 29 -23.17 16.43 -1.41
C PRO A 29 -22.41 16.60 -2.74
N ALA A 30 -21.76 17.75 -2.98
CA ALA A 30 -20.98 18.02 -4.19
C ALA A 30 -19.55 17.44 -4.17
N LEU A 31 -19.05 16.94 -3.02
CA LEU A 31 -17.72 16.28 -2.94
C LEU A 31 -17.76 14.79 -3.35
N VAL A 32 -18.86 14.34 -3.94
CA VAL A 32 -19.06 12.96 -4.40
C VAL A 32 -19.42 12.98 -5.89
N GLU A 33 -18.51 13.43 -6.74
CA GLU A 33 -18.51 12.94 -8.12
C GLU A 33 -18.23 11.44 -8.05
N ARG A 34 -19.32 10.67 -8.15
CA ARG A 34 -19.29 9.21 -8.22
C ARG A 34 -18.86 8.86 -9.65
N PRO A 35 -17.75 8.13 -9.88
CA PRO A 35 -17.65 7.37 -11.11
C PRO A 35 -18.88 6.47 -11.17
N ASP A 36 -19.64 6.55 -12.27
CA ASP A 36 -20.97 5.97 -12.44
C ASP A 36 -21.16 4.66 -11.66
N GLU A 37 -21.76 4.76 -10.46
CA GLU A 37 -22.12 3.60 -9.64
C GLU A 37 -23.08 2.65 -10.41
N ALA A 38 -23.72 3.17 -11.46
CA ALA A 38 -24.57 2.42 -12.38
C ALA A 38 -23.79 1.62 -13.45
N ALA A 39 -22.57 2.03 -13.83
CA ALA A 39 -21.80 1.38 -14.90
C ALA A 39 -21.23 0.02 -14.47
N PHE A 40 -20.79 -0.09 -13.21
CA PHE A 40 -20.22 -1.34 -12.67
C PHE A 40 -21.27 -2.33 -12.15
N ALA A 41 -22.45 -1.84 -11.75
CA ALA A 41 -23.53 -2.65 -11.18
C ALA A 41 -24.21 -3.64 -12.17
N ARG A 42 -23.82 -3.65 -13.46
CA ARG A 42 -24.54 -4.37 -14.52
C ARG A 42 -23.67 -5.12 -15.53
N GLN A 43 -22.44 -5.49 -15.20
CA GLN A 43 -21.72 -6.43 -16.07
C GLN A 43 -22.26 -7.86 -15.84
N PRO A 44 -22.72 -8.58 -16.88
CA PRO A 44 -23.21 -9.94 -16.72
C PRO A 44 -22.11 -10.85 -16.19
N PHE A 45 -22.39 -11.53 -15.07
CA PHE A 45 -21.47 -12.45 -14.41
C PHE A 45 -21.40 -13.77 -15.16
N GLY A 46 -20.47 -13.85 -16.10
CA GLY A 46 -20.09 -15.10 -16.78
C GLY A 46 -18.87 -15.76 -16.14
N VAL A 47 -18.74 -17.08 -16.31
CA VAL A 47 -17.56 -17.86 -15.88
C VAL A 47 -16.27 -17.27 -16.43
N ARG A 48 -16.29 -16.76 -17.67
CA ARG A 48 -15.14 -16.09 -18.30
C ARG A 48 -14.67 -14.88 -17.50
N THR A 49 -15.59 -14.02 -17.07
CA THR A 49 -15.28 -12.81 -16.26
C THR A 49 -14.71 -13.19 -14.90
N MET A 50 -15.22 -14.26 -14.27
CA MET A 50 -14.67 -14.76 -13.02
C MET A 50 -13.24 -15.28 -13.19
N LEU A 51 -12.99 -16.04 -14.27
CA LEU A 51 -11.66 -16.57 -14.57
C LEU A 51 -10.65 -15.47 -14.90
N THR A 52 -11.04 -14.45 -15.67
CA THR A 52 -10.15 -13.31 -15.95
C THR A 52 -9.87 -12.52 -14.68
N THR A 53 -10.89 -12.27 -13.85
CA THR A 53 -10.72 -11.58 -12.56
C THR A 53 -9.82 -12.37 -11.61
N TYR A 54 -9.98 -13.69 -11.56
CA TYR A 54 -9.09 -14.58 -10.81
C TYR A 54 -7.65 -14.52 -11.32
N ALA A 55 -7.46 -14.57 -12.64
CA ALA A 55 -6.12 -14.47 -13.25
C ALA A 55 -5.47 -13.12 -12.96
N SER A 56 -6.21 -12.01 -13.05
CA SER A 56 -5.74 -10.69 -12.64
C SER A 56 -5.35 -10.65 -11.16
N GLY A 57 -6.14 -11.30 -10.30
CA GLY A 57 -5.82 -11.45 -8.87
C GLY A 57 -4.54 -12.26 -8.64
N PHE A 58 -4.33 -13.33 -9.41
CA PHE A 58 -3.10 -14.12 -9.33
C PHE A 58 -1.88 -13.32 -9.76
N LEU A 59 -1.97 -12.55 -10.85
CA LEU A 59 -0.89 -11.67 -11.31
C LEU A 59 -0.58 -10.58 -10.28
N MET A 60 -1.62 -9.95 -9.73
CA MET A 60 -1.49 -8.95 -8.67
C MET A 60 -0.80 -9.54 -7.43
N GLY A 61 -1.28 -10.68 -6.92
CA GLY A 61 -0.68 -11.34 -5.76
C GLY A 61 0.75 -11.82 -6.00
N SER A 62 1.09 -12.21 -7.24
CA SER A 62 2.46 -12.54 -7.61
C SER A 62 3.39 -11.33 -7.52
N ALA A 63 2.93 -10.17 -8.00
CA ALA A 63 3.68 -8.92 -7.88
C ALA A 63 3.81 -8.46 -6.43
N ASP A 64 2.77 -8.62 -5.61
CA ASP A 64 2.79 -8.20 -4.21
C ASP A 64 3.81 -8.95 -3.35
N LEU A 65 4.16 -10.19 -3.72
CA LEU A 65 5.22 -10.95 -3.05
C LEU A 65 6.64 -10.49 -3.42
N VAL A 66 6.81 -9.74 -4.51
CA VAL A 66 8.11 -9.40 -5.07
C VAL A 66 8.47 -7.95 -4.69
N PRO A 67 9.52 -7.73 -3.86
CA PRO A 67 9.96 -6.39 -3.49
C PRO A 67 10.31 -5.53 -4.70
N GLY A 68 9.80 -4.30 -4.72
CA GLY A 68 10.00 -3.35 -5.81
C GLY A 68 9.00 -3.47 -6.97
N VAL A 69 8.05 -4.41 -6.90
CA VAL A 69 6.88 -4.46 -7.79
C VAL A 69 5.62 -4.23 -6.96
N SER A 70 4.72 -3.35 -7.43
CA SER A 70 3.45 -3.04 -6.74
C SER A 70 2.28 -3.76 -7.42
N GLY A 71 1.48 -4.51 -6.65
CA GLY A 71 0.23 -5.10 -7.15
C GLY A 71 -0.75 -4.04 -7.65
N GLY A 72 -0.71 -2.82 -7.10
CA GLY A 72 -1.46 -1.67 -7.63
C GLY A 72 -1.08 -1.32 -9.08
N THR A 73 0.22 -1.39 -9.42
CA THR A 73 0.68 -1.19 -10.80
C THR A 73 0.19 -2.30 -11.73
N ILE A 74 0.20 -3.56 -11.28
CA ILE A 74 -0.36 -4.66 -12.07
C ILE A 74 -1.88 -4.51 -12.23
N ALA A 75 -2.59 -4.10 -11.18
CA ALA A 75 -4.02 -3.83 -11.23
C ALA A 75 -4.34 -2.71 -12.24
N LEU A 76 -3.46 -1.71 -12.40
CA LEU A 76 -3.60 -0.67 -13.41
C LEU A 76 -3.37 -1.23 -14.82
N VAL A 77 -2.29 -1.98 -15.03
CA VAL A 77 -1.97 -2.61 -16.33
C VAL A 77 -3.08 -3.54 -16.82
N VAL A 78 -3.71 -4.30 -15.91
CA VAL A 78 -4.83 -5.19 -16.27
C VAL A 78 -6.20 -4.50 -16.23
N GLY A 79 -6.25 -3.19 -15.97
CA GLY A 79 -7.46 -2.37 -16.05
C GLY A 79 -8.49 -2.59 -14.93
N ILE A 80 -8.08 -3.08 -13.76
CA ILE A 80 -8.99 -3.34 -12.61
C ILE A 80 -8.78 -2.39 -11.43
N TYR A 81 -7.77 -1.52 -11.49
CA TYR A 81 -7.34 -0.68 -10.36
C TYR A 81 -8.47 0.20 -9.80
N GLU A 82 -9.14 0.99 -10.65
CA GLU A 82 -10.22 1.89 -10.19
C GLU A 82 -11.39 1.12 -9.57
N ARG A 83 -11.77 -0.01 -10.18
CA ARG A 83 -12.82 -0.89 -9.66
C ARG A 83 -12.43 -1.49 -8.31
N LEU A 84 -11.17 -1.89 -8.13
CA LEU A 84 -10.65 -2.39 -6.86
C LEU A 84 -10.68 -1.31 -5.78
N VAL A 85 -10.15 -0.11 -6.06
CA VAL A 85 -10.12 1.02 -5.11
C VAL A 85 -11.53 1.43 -4.70
N ALA A 86 -12.48 1.48 -5.64
CA ALA A 86 -13.88 1.77 -5.35
C ALA A 86 -14.49 0.75 -4.37
N ASN A 87 -14.25 -0.54 -4.60
CA ASN A 87 -14.75 -1.61 -3.72
C ASN A 87 -14.09 -1.60 -2.33
N ILE A 88 -12.78 -1.34 -2.27
CA ILE A 88 -12.05 -1.15 -1.01
C ILE A 88 -12.65 0.03 -0.22
N ARG A 89 -12.91 1.16 -0.88
CA ARG A 89 -13.50 2.36 -0.23
C ARG A 89 -14.87 2.06 0.35
N GLN A 90 -15.74 1.33 -0.37
CA GLN A 90 -17.06 0.95 0.14
C GLN A 90 -16.96 -0.02 1.32
N GLY A 91 -16.05 -1.00 1.25
CA GLY A 91 -15.77 -1.91 2.37
C GLY A 91 -15.25 -1.18 3.61
N SER A 92 -14.30 -0.25 3.44
CA SER A 92 -13.76 0.62 4.49
C SER A 92 -14.87 1.45 5.16
N ARG A 93 -15.76 2.05 4.36
CA ARG A 93 -16.92 2.79 4.87
C ARG A 93 -17.83 1.91 5.71
N ALA A 94 -18.12 0.69 5.24
CA ALA A 94 -18.94 -0.25 6.00
C ALA A 94 -18.30 -0.63 7.34
N ALA A 95 -16.98 -0.88 7.34
CA ALA A 95 -16.22 -1.16 8.55
C ALA A 95 -16.26 0.03 9.54
N SER A 96 -16.07 1.26 9.04
CA SER A 96 -16.14 2.48 9.85
C SER A 96 -17.52 2.68 10.51
N LEU A 97 -18.61 2.43 9.76
CA LEU A 97 -19.98 2.49 10.29
C LEU A 97 -20.23 1.42 11.35
N LEU A 98 -19.67 0.22 11.17
CA LEU A 98 -19.79 -0.87 12.14
C LEU A 98 -19.10 -0.52 13.46
N VAL A 99 -17.89 0.06 13.40
CA VAL A 99 -17.15 0.52 14.60
C VAL A 99 -17.89 1.62 15.36
N ARG A 100 -18.65 2.47 14.63
CA ARG A 100 -19.49 3.53 15.23
C ARG A 100 -20.82 3.03 15.81
N GLY A 101 -21.10 1.73 15.74
CA GLY A 101 -22.33 1.12 16.26
C GLY A 101 -23.52 1.14 15.29
N SER A 102 -23.36 1.69 14.09
CA SER A 102 -24.43 1.80 13.08
C SER A 102 -24.54 0.53 12.22
N VAL A 103 -24.91 -0.60 12.84
CA VAL A 103 -25.00 -1.92 12.18
C VAL A 103 -25.89 -1.92 10.93
N PRO A 104 -27.10 -1.33 10.93
CA PRO A 104 -27.96 -1.31 9.74
C PRO A 104 -27.31 -0.56 8.56
N ASP A 105 -26.60 0.52 8.84
CA ASP A 105 -25.92 1.34 7.83
C ASP A 105 -24.69 0.63 7.27
N ALA A 106 -23.95 -0.08 8.12
CA ALA A 106 -22.83 -0.93 7.72
C ALA A 106 -23.31 -2.04 6.77
N ILE A 107 -24.40 -2.73 7.10
CA ILE A 107 -24.99 -3.77 6.24
C ILE A 107 -25.43 -3.17 4.89
N ARG A 108 -26.04 -1.98 4.89
CA ARG A 108 -26.39 -1.29 3.64
C ARG A 108 -25.15 -0.98 2.80
N ALA A 109 -24.08 -0.47 3.41
CA ALA A 109 -22.83 -0.20 2.72
C ALA A 109 -22.19 -1.47 2.12
N LEU A 110 -22.22 -2.60 2.82
CA LEU A 110 -21.69 -3.89 2.31
C LEU A 110 -22.44 -4.42 1.09
N ARG A 111 -23.72 -4.05 0.91
CA ARG A 111 -24.50 -4.45 -0.28
C ARG A 111 -24.03 -3.76 -1.56
N PHE A 112 -23.31 -2.65 -1.45
CA PHE A 112 -22.71 -1.95 -2.58
C PHE A 112 -21.30 -2.44 -2.92
N VAL A 113 -20.76 -3.39 -2.13
CA VAL A 113 -19.51 -4.07 -2.49
C VAL A 113 -19.82 -5.14 -3.54
N GLU A 114 -19.08 -5.11 -4.63
CA GLU A 114 -19.16 -6.07 -5.73
C GLU A 114 -18.44 -7.38 -5.37
N TRP A 115 -19.06 -8.18 -4.51
CA TRP A 115 -18.51 -9.47 -4.06
C TRP A 115 -18.15 -10.41 -5.20
N SER A 116 -18.90 -10.36 -6.28
CA SER A 116 -18.71 -11.20 -7.45
C SER A 116 -17.45 -10.84 -8.26
N PHE A 117 -16.92 -9.62 -8.10
CA PHE A 117 -15.58 -9.23 -8.57
C PHE A 117 -14.51 -9.48 -7.49
N LEU A 118 -14.78 -9.07 -6.25
CA LEU A 118 -13.80 -9.11 -5.17
C LEU A 118 -13.42 -10.54 -4.76
N LEU A 119 -14.38 -11.48 -4.72
CA LEU A 119 -14.12 -12.85 -4.29
C LEU A 119 -13.21 -13.62 -5.26
N PRO A 120 -13.44 -13.65 -6.60
CA PRO A 120 -12.50 -14.26 -7.54
C PRO A 120 -11.13 -13.57 -7.50
N LEU A 121 -11.08 -12.25 -7.39
CA LEU A 121 -9.83 -11.50 -7.31
C LEU A 121 -9.01 -11.92 -6.08
N LEU A 122 -9.65 -11.90 -4.90
CA LEU A 122 -9.03 -12.30 -3.64
C LEU A 122 -8.60 -13.77 -3.68
N ALA A 123 -9.41 -14.66 -4.26
CA ALA A 123 -9.03 -16.04 -4.47
C ALA A 123 -7.77 -16.17 -5.34
N GLY A 124 -7.63 -15.36 -6.39
CA GLY A 124 -6.43 -15.27 -7.21
C GLY A 124 -5.21 -14.82 -6.42
N VAL A 125 -5.34 -13.72 -5.66
CA VAL A 125 -4.26 -13.16 -4.82
C VAL A 125 -3.79 -14.19 -3.79
N LEU A 126 -4.72 -14.77 -3.03
CA LEU A 126 -4.40 -15.77 -2.00
C LEU A 126 -3.77 -17.03 -2.61
N SER A 127 -4.23 -17.45 -3.78
CA SER A 127 -3.64 -18.60 -4.49
C SER A 127 -2.21 -18.30 -4.94
N ALA A 128 -1.93 -17.11 -5.46
CA ALA A 128 -0.57 -16.69 -5.79
C ALA A 128 0.34 -16.69 -4.55
N VAL A 129 -0.13 -16.10 -3.44
CA VAL A 129 0.59 -16.09 -2.16
C VAL A 129 0.94 -17.50 -1.69
N VAL A 130 -0.04 -18.41 -1.65
CA VAL A 130 0.19 -19.79 -1.19
C VAL A 130 1.12 -20.57 -2.12
N VAL A 131 0.97 -20.42 -3.44
CA VAL A 131 1.77 -21.15 -4.44
C VAL A 131 3.21 -20.65 -4.47
N LEU A 132 3.40 -19.33 -4.43
CA LEU A 132 4.71 -18.71 -4.60
C LEU A 132 5.48 -18.55 -3.30
N ALA A 133 4.82 -18.50 -2.12
CA ALA A 133 5.50 -18.31 -0.85
C ALA A 133 6.60 -19.36 -0.62
N ARG A 134 6.27 -20.63 -0.78
CA ARG A 134 7.24 -21.73 -0.65
C ARG A 134 8.35 -21.65 -1.69
N THR A 135 8.04 -21.22 -2.91
CA THR A 135 9.04 -21.09 -3.97
C THR A 135 10.04 -19.98 -3.65
N LEU A 136 9.55 -18.84 -3.18
CA LEU A 136 10.38 -17.70 -2.78
C LEU A 136 11.21 -18.02 -1.53
N GLU A 137 10.62 -18.70 -0.53
CA GLU A 137 11.33 -19.18 0.66
C GLU A 137 12.48 -20.13 0.27
N LEU A 138 12.20 -21.13 -0.57
CA LEU A 138 13.24 -22.04 -1.08
C LEU A 138 14.33 -21.32 -1.88
N LEU A 139 13.98 -20.30 -2.65
CA LEU A 139 14.97 -19.49 -3.39
C LEU A 139 15.81 -18.61 -2.45
N LEU A 140 15.23 -18.07 -1.38
CA LEU A 140 15.97 -17.36 -0.34
C LEU A 140 16.98 -18.28 0.36
N GLU A 141 16.60 -19.54 0.62
CA GLU A 141 17.47 -20.52 1.28
C GLU A 141 18.56 -21.07 0.34
N THR A 142 18.19 -21.43 -0.89
CA THR A 142 19.08 -22.18 -1.80
C THR A 142 19.85 -21.31 -2.79
N ARG A 143 19.34 -20.12 -3.10
CA ARG A 143 19.91 -19.15 -4.06
C ARG A 143 19.81 -17.70 -3.56
N PRO A 144 20.30 -17.41 -2.34
CA PRO A 144 20.16 -16.09 -1.71
C PRO A 144 20.80 -14.97 -2.55
N VAL A 145 21.96 -15.24 -3.16
CA VAL A 145 22.68 -14.26 -3.98
C VAL A 145 21.88 -13.88 -5.22
N GLU A 146 21.38 -14.87 -5.96
CA GLU A 146 20.61 -14.65 -7.18
C GLU A 146 19.28 -13.94 -6.91
N LEU A 147 18.54 -14.37 -5.89
CA LEU A 147 17.27 -13.75 -5.55
C LEU A 147 17.47 -12.32 -5.01
N SER A 148 18.48 -12.11 -4.17
CA SER A 148 18.82 -10.78 -3.66
C SER A 148 19.26 -9.84 -4.79
N ALA A 149 19.97 -10.37 -5.79
CA ALA A 149 20.34 -9.60 -6.97
C ALA A 149 19.12 -9.19 -7.81
N VAL A 150 18.16 -10.10 -8.03
CA VAL A 150 16.90 -9.76 -8.70
C VAL A 150 16.15 -8.68 -7.90
N PHE A 151 15.96 -8.86 -6.59
CA PHE A 151 15.27 -7.87 -5.74
C PHE A 151 15.99 -6.52 -5.72
N PHE A 152 17.33 -6.52 -5.70
CA PHE A 152 18.13 -5.30 -5.77
C PHE A 152 17.83 -4.56 -7.08
N GLY A 153 17.84 -5.29 -8.20
CA GLY A 153 17.45 -4.78 -9.50
C GLY A 153 16.06 -4.15 -9.52
N LEU A 154 15.07 -4.87 -9.03
CA LEU A 154 13.67 -4.41 -8.99
C LEU A 154 13.52 -3.13 -8.16
N ILE A 155 14.18 -3.04 -6.99
CA ILE A 155 14.16 -1.84 -6.16
C ILE A 155 14.87 -0.67 -6.86
N VAL A 156 16.02 -0.90 -7.52
CA VAL A 156 16.70 0.12 -8.32
C VAL A 156 15.80 0.61 -9.46
N GLY A 157 15.15 -0.30 -10.20
CA GLY A 157 14.20 0.04 -11.25
C GLY A 157 13.03 0.86 -10.70
N SER A 158 12.51 0.49 -9.52
CA SER A 158 11.42 1.21 -8.87
C SER A 158 11.86 2.60 -8.38
N VAL A 159 13.09 2.76 -7.87
CA VAL A 159 13.68 4.07 -7.56
C VAL A 159 13.72 4.96 -8.79
N VAL A 160 14.17 4.43 -9.93
CA VAL A 160 14.23 5.16 -11.20
C VAL A 160 12.83 5.58 -11.65
N VAL A 161 11.86 4.65 -11.64
CA VAL A 161 10.47 4.93 -12.02
C VAL A 161 9.87 6.00 -11.10
N SER A 162 9.96 5.84 -9.78
CA SER A 162 9.41 6.80 -8.82
C SER A 162 10.08 8.18 -8.92
N ALA A 163 11.38 8.24 -9.24
CA ALA A 163 12.07 9.50 -9.47
C ALA A 163 11.55 10.28 -10.68
N THR A 164 11.01 9.59 -11.70
CA THR A 164 10.35 10.26 -12.84
C THR A 164 8.95 10.80 -12.52
N GLU A 165 8.36 10.42 -11.37
CA GLU A 165 7.04 10.91 -10.94
C GLU A 165 7.11 12.19 -10.11
N LEU A 166 8.32 12.61 -9.72
CA LEU A 166 8.56 13.91 -9.09
C LEU A 166 8.35 15.01 -10.11
N ARG A 167 7.54 16.02 -9.76
CA ARG A 167 7.23 17.14 -10.66
C ARG A 167 8.41 18.09 -10.82
N GLU A 168 9.16 18.32 -9.74
CA GLU A 168 10.27 19.27 -9.71
C GLU A 168 11.44 18.76 -8.86
N TRP A 169 12.64 18.87 -9.42
CA TRP A 169 13.88 18.62 -8.69
C TRP A 169 14.35 19.91 -8.01
N SER A 170 14.00 20.08 -6.75
CA SER A 170 14.53 21.16 -5.91
C SER A 170 15.63 20.65 -4.97
N GLY A 171 16.52 21.55 -4.53
CA GLY A 171 17.55 21.21 -3.54
C GLY A 171 16.95 20.66 -2.24
N ARG A 172 15.73 21.10 -1.87
CA ARG A 172 14.97 20.56 -0.74
C ARG A 172 14.58 19.10 -0.94
N ILE A 173 14.05 18.75 -2.11
CA ILE A 173 13.65 17.38 -2.45
C ILE A 173 14.87 16.46 -2.47
N LEU A 174 15.98 16.90 -3.08
CA LEU A 174 17.23 16.14 -3.07
C LEU A 174 17.75 15.92 -1.64
N ALA A 175 17.71 16.96 -0.79
CA ALA A 175 18.11 16.83 0.61
C ALA A 175 17.25 15.82 1.38
N ILE A 176 15.93 15.77 1.12
CA ILE A 176 15.02 14.78 1.73
C ILE A 176 15.37 13.36 1.26
N ILE A 177 15.60 13.15 -0.04
CA ILE A 177 16.00 11.84 -0.58
C ILE A 177 17.30 11.37 0.06
N VAL A 178 18.33 12.23 0.08
CA VAL A 178 19.65 11.88 0.64
C VAL A 178 19.56 11.64 2.15
N ALA A 179 18.83 12.48 2.88
CA ALA A 179 18.66 12.31 4.33
C ALA A 179 17.92 11.02 4.68
N SER A 180 16.80 10.73 4.01
CA SER A 180 16.04 9.49 4.23
C SER A 180 16.82 8.25 3.80
N ALA A 181 17.58 8.31 2.70
CA ALA A 181 18.49 7.24 2.30
C ALA A 181 19.59 7.00 3.33
N ALA A 182 20.24 8.06 3.81
CA ALA A 182 21.28 7.95 4.83
C ALA A 182 20.73 7.38 6.14
N VAL A 183 19.60 7.90 6.63
CA VAL A 183 18.95 7.41 7.84
C VAL A 183 18.59 5.92 7.71
N THR A 184 18.04 5.53 6.56
CA THR A 184 17.65 4.13 6.30
C THR A 184 18.87 3.23 6.20
N PHE A 185 19.87 3.63 5.44
CA PHE A 185 21.12 2.89 5.24
C PHE A 185 21.87 2.69 6.57
N LEU A 186 22.01 3.76 7.36
CA LEU A 186 22.67 3.70 8.67
C LEU A 186 21.83 2.90 9.67
N GLY A 187 20.53 3.16 9.73
CA GLY A 187 19.61 2.47 10.64
C GLY A 187 19.57 0.97 10.39
N LEU A 188 19.56 0.52 9.13
CA LEU A 188 19.63 -0.89 8.76
C LEU A 188 21.01 -1.49 9.03
N GLY A 189 22.07 -0.72 8.89
CA GLY A 189 23.43 -1.14 9.23
C GLY A 189 23.69 -1.34 10.72
N LEU A 190 22.88 -0.72 11.59
CA LEU A 190 22.91 -0.93 13.03
C LEU A 190 22.10 -2.16 13.48
N ARG A 191 21.24 -2.70 12.61
CA ARG A 191 20.46 -3.90 12.95
C ARG A 191 21.37 -5.12 12.99
N SER A 192 21.33 -5.84 14.10
CA SER A 192 21.99 -7.13 14.27
C SER A 192 21.01 -8.25 13.92
N GLY A 193 20.97 -8.68 12.66
CA GLY A 193 20.18 -9.84 12.25
C GLY A 193 18.69 -9.58 11.96
N ARG A 194 18.05 -10.59 11.37
CA ARG A 194 16.59 -10.69 11.15
C ARG A 194 15.83 -10.77 12.48
N PHE A 195 14.55 -10.42 12.47
CA PHE A 195 13.67 -10.82 13.55
C PHE A 195 13.44 -12.34 13.45
N GLU A 196 14.14 -13.13 14.26
CA GLU A 196 13.92 -14.58 14.32
C GLU A 196 12.56 -14.90 14.97
N GLU A 197 12.18 -14.10 15.98
CA GLU A 197 10.89 -14.21 16.67
C GLU A 197 10.30 -12.81 16.92
N PRO A 198 9.81 -12.11 15.88
CA PRO A 198 9.12 -10.85 16.07
C PRO A 198 7.85 -11.08 16.91
N SER A 199 7.61 -10.21 17.89
CA SER A 199 6.34 -10.24 18.62
C SER A 199 5.15 -10.08 17.67
N LEU A 200 4.00 -10.69 18.02
CA LEU A 200 2.77 -10.57 17.23
C LEU A 200 2.32 -9.12 17.02
N LEU A 201 2.68 -8.20 17.91
CA LEU A 201 2.43 -6.77 17.73
C LEU A 201 3.23 -6.19 16.56
N ILE A 202 4.50 -6.59 16.40
CA ILE A 202 5.32 -6.19 15.26
C ILE A 202 4.72 -6.73 13.96
N VAL A 203 4.24 -7.97 13.96
CA VAL A 203 3.55 -8.58 12.80
C VAL A 203 2.27 -7.82 12.44
N LEU A 204 1.46 -7.47 13.44
CA LEU A 204 0.23 -6.69 13.26
C LEU A 204 0.52 -5.33 12.61
N PHE A 205 1.46 -4.56 13.16
CA PHE A 205 1.83 -3.26 12.59
C PHE A 205 2.53 -3.39 11.24
N GLY A 206 3.31 -4.46 11.04
CA GLY A 206 3.91 -4.80 9.75
C GLY A 206 2.86 -5.01 8.67
N GLY A 207 1.83 -5.81 8.95
CA GLY A 207 0.70 -6.02 8.04
C GLY A 207 -0.09 -4.75 7.76
N ALA A 208 -0.29 -3.90 8.78
CA ALA A 208 -0.92 -2.60 8.62
C ALA A 208 -0.09 -1.66 7.72
N LEU A 209 1.22 -1.56 7.94
CA LEU A 209 2.10 -0.69 7.14
C LEU A 209 2.27 -1.21 5.70
N ALA A 210 2.35 -2.52 5.51
CA ALA A 210 2.49 -3.14 4.20
C ALA A 210 1.28 -2.89 3.30
N ILE A 211 0.05 -3.05 3.80
CA ILE A 211 -1.15 -2.78 3.00
C ILE A 211 -1.30 -1.28 2.70
N CYS A 212 -0.87 -0.44 3.64
CA CYS A 212 -0.86 1.01 3.47
C CYS A 212 0.03 1.43 2.30
N ALA A 213 1.21 0.81 2.16
CA ALA A 213 2.05 0.99 1.00
C ALA A 213 1.41 0.45 -0.30
N MET A 214 0.79 -0.73 -0.25
CA MET A 214 0.28 -1.45 -1.42
C MET A 214 -0.91 -0.77 -2.13
N ILE A 215 -1.70 0.04 -1.43
CA ILE A 215 -2.85 0.75 -2.04
C ILE A 215 -2.39 1.83 -3.02
N LEU A 216 -1.21 2.42 -2.82
CA LEU A 216 -0.70 3.42 -3.75
C LEU A 216 0.04 2.73 -4.92
N PRO A 217 -0.31 3.05 -6.18
CA PRO A 217 0.43 2.56 -7.33
C PRO A 217 1.91 2.93 -7.21
N GLY A 218 2.79 1.98 -7.51
CA GLY A 218 4.23 2.20 -7.48
C GLY A 218 4.91 2.05 -6.11
N ILE A 219 4.16 1.80 -5.02
CA ILE A 219 4.75 1.42 -3.72
C ILE A 219 4.45 -0.06 -3.43
N SER A 220 5.48 -0.81 -3.05
CA SER A 220 5.39 -2.26 -2.80
C SER A 220 5.30 -2.58 -1.30
N GLY A 221 4.26 -3.33 -0.90
CA GLY A 221 4.09 -3.76 0.49
C GLY A 221 5.18 -4.76 0.94
N SER A 222 5.60 -5.68 0.05
CA SER A 222 6.71 -6.60 0.31
C SER A 222 8.05 -5.87 0.45
N PHE A 223 8.26 -4.78 -0.28
CA PHE A 223 9.41 -3.90 -0.07
C PHE A 223 9.44 -3.33 1.37
N ILE A 224 8.31 -2.82 1.86
CA ILE A 224 8.22 -2.33 3.25
C ILE A 224 8.51 -3.46 4.24
N LEU A 225 7.95 -4.65 4.03
CA LEU A 225 8.21 -5.82 4.89
C LEU A 225 9.69 -6.21 4.88
N LEU A 226 10.37 -6.13 3.73
CA LEU A 226 11.79 -6.42 3.58
C LEU A 226 12.62 -5.40 4.35
N MET A 227 12.33 -4.10 4.17
CA MET A 227 13.02 -3.02 4.88
C MET A 227 12.88 -3.14 6.40
N ILE A 228 11.71 -3.53 6.90
CA ILE A 228 11.52 -3.73 8.34
C ILE A 228 11.99 -5.10 8.83
N GLY A 229 12.47 -6.00 7.95
CA GLY A 229 13.01 -7.31 8.32
C GLY A 229 11.95 -8.37 8.68
N LEU A 230 10.70 -8.17 8.23
CA LEU A 230 9.59 -9.11 8.45
C LEU A 230 9.28 -10.00 7.23
N TYR A 231 9.89 -9.72 6.08
CA TYR A 231 9.56 -10.41 4.82
C TYR A 231 9.75 -11.92 4.91
N GLU A 232 10.93 -12.41 5.29
CA GLU A 232 11.21 -13.85 5.41
C GLU A 232 10.32 -14.52 6.45
N TYR A 233 10.10 -13.86 7.59
CA TYR A 233 9.26 -14.37 8.67
C TYR A 233 7.80 -14.57 8.22
N VAL A 234 7.21 -13.57 7.54
CA VAL A 234 5.84 -13.66 7.03
C VAL A 234 5.75 -14.70 5.91
N LEU A 235 6.77 -14.77 5.04
CA LEU A 235 6.82 -15.74 3.95
C LEU A 235 6.89 -17.19 4.47
N GLY A 236 7.74 -17.44 5.47
CA GLY A 236 7.86 -18.72 6.15
C GLY A 236 6.59 -19.10 6.90
N ALA A 237 5.93 -18.13 7.57
CA ALA A 237 4.62 -18.37 8.19
C ALA A 237 3.56 -18.81 7.17
N VAL A 238 3.52 -18.20 5.98
CA VAL A 238 2.62 -18.63 4.90
C VAL A 238 2.97 -20.03 4.40
N SER A 239 4.26 -20.31 4.17
CA SER A 239 4.73 -21.61 3.68
C SER A 239 4.46 -22.75 4.65
N ALA A 240 4.71 -22.52 5.94
CA ALA A 240 4.44 -23.44 7.04
C ALA A 240 2.96 -23.51 7.44
N ARG A 241 2.11 -22.63 6.89
CA ARG A 241 0.68 -22.47 7.25
C ARG A 241 0.49 -22.16 8.74
N ASP A 242 1.33 -21.30 9.30
CA ASP A 242 1.16 -20.75 10.64
C ASP A 242 -0.04 -19.78 10.66
N LEU A 243 -1.21 -20.33 10.96
CA LEU A 243 -2.47 -19.59 10.97
C LEU A 243 -2.50 -18.48 12.03
N ALA A 244 -1.70 -18.57 13.10
CA ALA A 244 -1.65 -17.53 14.12
C ALA A 244 -0.96 -16.29 13.58
N VAL A 245 0.22 -16.45 12.99
CA VAL A 245 0.96 -15.34 12.36
C VAL A 245 0.20 -14.76 11.18
N ILE A 246 -0.35 -15.61 10.30
CA ILE A 246 -1.16 -15.18 9.15
C ILE A 246 -2.40 -14.42 9.62
N GLY A 247 -3.08 -14.91 10.66
CA GLY A 247 -4.27 -14.28 11.22
C GLY A 247 -3.97 -12.90 11.80
N VAL A 248 -2.87 -12.76 12.55
CA VAL A 248 -2.44 -11.47 13.12
C VAL A 248 -1.99 -10.50 12.03
N PHE A 249 -1.22 -10.97 11.04
CA PHE A 249 -0.82 -10.17 9.88
C PHE A 249 -2.05 -9.67 9.12
N GLY A 250 -3.01 -10.56 8.83
CA GLY A 250 -4.26 -10.24 8.16
C GLY A 250 -5.14 -9.27 8.95
N LEU A 251 -5.18 -9.39 10.28
CA LEU A 251 -5.85 -8.40 11.13
C LEU A 251 -5.19 -7.03 11.01
N GLY A 252 -3.85 -6.99 11.01
CA GLY A 252 -3.07 -5.78 10.72
C GLY A 252 -3.43 -5.17 9.37
N THR A 253 -3.50 -5.99 8.31
CA THR A 253 -3.93 -5.59 6.97
C THR A 253 -5.35 -4.99 6.98
N VAL A 254 -6.31 -5.61 7.66
CA VAL A 254 -7.68 -5.08 7.75
C VAL A 254 -7.73 -3.75 8.51
N ILE A 255 -7.03 -3.65 9.64
CA ILE A 255 -6.92 -2.41 10.42
C ILE A 255 -6.24 -1.31 9.61
N GLY A 256 -5.15 -1.64 8.92
CA GLY A 256 -4.44 -0.73 8.02
C GLY A 256 -5.37 -0.19 6.95
N LEU A 257 -6.02 -1.07 6.19
CA LEU A 257 -6.97 -0.70 5.13
C LEU A 257 -8.10 0.22 5.63
N GLY A 258 -8.65 -0.06 6.82
CA GLY A 258 -9.71 0.74 7.44
C GLY A 258 -9.24 2.08 8.00
N SER A 259 -8.03 2.14 8.56
CA SER A 259 -7.48 3.36 9.19
C SER A 259 -6.95 4.38 8.16
N PHE A 260 -6.73 3.96 6.92
CA PHE A 260 -5.88 4.66 5.98
C PHE A 260 -6.58 5.50 4.91
N SER A 261 -7.92 5.49 4.84
CA SER A 261 -8.65 6.30 3.84
C SER A 261 -8.46 7.80 4.02
N THR A 262 -8.03 8.26 5.19
CA THR A 262 -7.94 9.69 5.52
C THR A 262 -6.50 10.19 5.61
N LEU A 263 -5.60 9.51 6.35
CA LEU A 263 -4.28 10.06 6.66
C LEU A 263 -3.31 10.06 5.47
N LEU A 264 -3.09 8.91 4.81
CA LEU A 264 -2.15 8.88 3.67
C LEU A 264 -2.75 9.51 2.43
N ASN A 265 -4.05 9.34 2.19
CA ASN A 265 -4.72 10.06 1.11
C ASN A 265 -4.58 11.58 1.29
N TRP A 266 -4.67 12.10 2.52
CA TRP A 266 -4.36 13.50 2.81
C TRP A 266 -2.88 13.83 2.58
N LEU A 267 -1.97 13.01 3.10
CA LEU A 267 -0.52 13.24 2.98
C LEU A 267 -0.05 13.22 1.52
N LEU A 268 -0.59 12.32 0.69
CA LEU A 268 -0.27 12.21 -0.73
C LEU A 268 -0.93 13.30 -1.57
N ARG A 269 -2.06 13.86 -1.15
CA ARG A 269 -2.68 15.00 -1.84
C ARG A 269 -1.93 16.29 -1.56
N GLU A 270 -1.63 16.55 -0.29
CA GLU A 270 -1.04 17.82 0.16
C GLU A 270 0.50 17.83 0.09
N TYR A 271 1.15 16.68 0.34
CA TYR A 271 2.61 16.55 0.44
C TYR A 271 3.20 15.52 -0.51
N ARG A 272 2.55 15.28 -1.67
CA ARG A 272 2.95 14.26 -2.67
C ARG A 272 4.47 14.19 -2.91
N GLU A 273 5.07 15.31 -3.26
CA GLU A 273 6.50 15.40 -3.60
C GLU A 273 7.41 15.01 -2.43
N VAL A 274 7.03 15.41 -1.21
CA VAL A 274 7.79 15.07 0.00
C VAL A 274 7.67 13.57 0.31
N VAL A 275 6.46 13.01 0.19
CA VAL A 275 6.22 11.58 0.42
C VAL A 275 7.01 10.74 -0.59
N LEU A 276 6.93 11.07 -1.88
CA LEU A 276 7.71 10.40 -2.92
C LEU A 276 9.21 10.51 -2.66
N ALA A 277 9.70 11.70 -2.32
CA ALA A 277 11.12 11.91 -1.98
C ALA A 277 11.58 11.03 -0.81
N VAL A 278 10.77 10.93 0.25
CA VAL A 278 11.05 10.04 1.38
C VAL A 278 11.08 8.58 0.93
N LEU A 279 10.09 8.13 0.18
CA LEU A 279 10.00 6.74 -0.29
C LEU A 279 11.19 6.36 -1.19
N ILE A 280 11.57 7.24 -2.11
CA ILE A 280 12.75 7.05 -2.99
C ILE A 280 14.01 6.90 -2.14
N GLY A 281 14.18 7.74 -1.11
CA GLY A 281 15.31 7.62 -0.21
C GLY A 281 15.26 6.36 0.65
N LEU A 282 14.10 5.97 1.19
CA LEU A 282 13.90 4.69 1.90
C LEU A 282 14.32 3.51 1.00
N MET A 283 13.86 3.49 -0.25
CA MET A 283 14.21 2.47 -1.25
C MET A 283 15.71 2.45 -1.53
N ALA A 284 16.32 3.59 -1.84
CA ALA A 284 17.75 3.67 -2.10
C ALA A 284 18.60 3.25 -0.88
N GLY A 285 18.23 3.68 0.32
CA GLY A 285 18.94 3.32 1.55
C GLY A 285 18.78 1.84 1.93
N SER A 286 17.62 1.25 1.65
CA SER A 286 17.34 -0.16 1.92
C SER A 286 18.06 -1.15 1.00
N LEU A 287 18.63 -0.68 -0.12
CA LEU A 287 19.47 -1.51 -0.99
C LEU A 287 20.64 -2.16 -0.23
N ARG A 288 21.04 -1.57 0.91
CA ARG A 288 21.98 -2.17 1.87
C ARG A 288 21.58 -3.56 2.37
N VAL A 289 20.28 -3.82 2.47
CA VAL A 289 19.78 -5.12 2.95
C VAL A 289 20.11 -6.21 1.94
N LEU A 290 20.16 -5.86 0.66
CA LEU A 290 20.40 -6.79 -0.44
C LEU A 290 21.84 -6.76 -0.95
N TRP A 291 22.55 -5.64 -0.77
CA TRP A 291 23.96 -5.50 -1.15
C TRP A 291 24.82 -5.37 0.10
N PRO A 292 25.92 -6.13 0.18
CA PRO A 292 26.52 -7.01 -0.82
C PRO A 292 25.98 -8.41 -0.62
N TRP A 293 25.44 -8.98 -1.69
CA TRP A 293 24.52 -10.11 -1.62
C TRP A 293 24.98 -11.19 -0.63
N PRO A 294 24.10 -11.60 0.29
CA PRO A 294 24.49 -12.45 1.41
C PRO A 294 25.01 -13.79 0.90
N GLU A 295 26.26 -14.13 1.25
CA GLU A 295 26.84 -15.47 1.03
C GLU A 295 26.47 -16.47 2.12
N GLN A 296 25.79 -16.01 3.17
CA GLN A 296 25.52 -16.79 4.38
C GLN A 296 24.15 -17.50 4.31
N PRO A 297 23.99 -18.63 5.02
CA PRO A 297 22.71 -19.35 5.11
C PRO A 297 21.54 -18.51 5.66
N ASP A 298 21.84 -17.38 6.29
CA ASP A 298 20.87 -16.51 6.97
C ASP A 298 20.11 -15.56 6.04
N GLY A 299 20.25 -15.72 4.72
CA GLY A 299 19.49 -14.97 3.72
C GLY A 299 19.72 -13.46 3.82
N VAL A 300 18.66 -12.67 3.68
CA VAL A 300 18.69 -11.20 3.69
C VAL A 300 18.77 -10.63 5.13
N GLY A 301 19.01 -11.49 6.13
CA GLY A 301 19.07 -11.14 7.54
C GLY A 301 20.36 -10.44 8.00
N ASN A 302 21.46 -10.55 7.24
CA ASN A 302 22.73 -9.89 7.57
C ASN A 302 22.93 -8.62 6.71
N THR A 303 22.91 -7.44 7.35
CA THR A 303 23.11 -6.13 6.70
C THR A 303 24.56 -5.65 6.68
N ALA A 304 25.51 -6.55 6.98
CA ALA A 304 26.94 -6.28 6.92
C ALA A 304 27.42 -6.13 5.48
N LEU A 305 28.32 -5.17 5.26
CA LEU A 305 28.91 -4.94 3.94
C LEU A 305 30.12 -5.87 3.71
N GLY A 306 29.91 -7.01 3.07
CA GLY A 306 30.94 -7.82 2.38
C GLY A 306 31.13 -7.54 0.87
N ALA A 307 31.69 -8.49 0.12
CA ALA A 307 31.65 -8.50 -1.35
C ALA A 307 31.46 -9.95 -1.78
N PRO A 308 30.61 -10.23 -2.77
CA PRO A 308 30.42 -11.59 -3.28
C PRO A 308 31.72 -12.12 -3.89
N VAL A 309 31.88 -13.45 -3.91
CA VAL A 309 32.95 -14.14 -4.62
C VAL A 309 32.98 -13.62 -6.07
N PRO A 310 34.15 -13.28 -6.62
CA PRO A 310 34.25 -12.68 -7.96
C PRO A 310 33.54 -13.48 -9.07
N SER A 311 33.42 -14.80 -8.93
CA SER A 311 32.71 -15.68 -9.87
C SER A 311 31.18 -15.49 -9.87
N GLN A 312 30.60 -15.01 -8.78
CA GLN A 312 29.15 -14.78 -8.64
C GLN A 312 28.76 -13.32 -8.93
N LEU A 313 29.72 -12.40 -8.93
CA LEU A 313 29.48 -10.98 -9.15
C LEU A 313 28.85 -10.69 -10.52
N LEU A 314 29.40 -11.23 -11.61
CA LEU A 314 28.91 -10.97 -12.96
C LEU A 314 27.48 -11.51 -13.20
N PRO A 315 27.14 -12.77 -12.85
CA PRO A 315 25.76 -13.26 -12.99
C PRO A 315 24.78 -12.50 -12.07
N ALA A 316 25.17 -12.15 -10.84
CA ALA A 316 24.34 -11.35 -9.95
C ALA A 316 24.06 -9.95 -10.53
N LEU A 317 25.07 -9.26 -11.06
CA LEU A 317 24.86 -7.98 -11.75
C LEU A 317 23.93 -8.13 -12.97
N GLY A 318 24.07 -9.21 -13.74
CA GLY A 318 23.16 -9.51 -14.85
C GLY A 318 21.71 -9.65 -14.40
N LEU A 319 21.47 -10.37 -13.31
CA LEU A 319 20.13 -10.52 -12.71
C LEU A 319 19.58 -9.20 -12.15
N ALA A 320 20.44 -8.39 -11.53
CA ALA A 320 20.05 -7.06 -11.05
C ALA A 320 19.65 -6.12 -12.19
N VAL A 321 20.43 -6.09 -13.28
CA VAL A 321 20.07 -5.32 -14.47
C VAL A 321 18.75 -5.82 -15.07
N LEU A 322 18.58 -7.13 -15.18
CA LEU A 322 17.33 -7.72 -15.68
C LEU A 322 16.13 -7.31 -14.81
N GLY A 323 16.25 -7.39 -13.49
CA GLY A 323 15.21 -6.94 -12.55
C GLY A 323 14.85 -5.46 -12.75
N ALA A 324 15.85 -4.58 -12.83
CA ALA A 324 15.62 -3.16 -13.06
C ALA A 324 14.87 -2.89 -14.38
N VAL A 325 15.27 -3.57 -15.45
CA VAL A 325 14.62 -3.48 -16.77
C VAL A 325 13.16 -3.95 -16.69
N VAL A 326 12.87 -5.05 -16.00
CA VAL A 326 11.49 -5.57 -15.86
C VAL A 326 10.59 -4.52 -15.22
N VAL A 327 11.02 -3.89 -14.12
CA VAL A 327 10.20 -2.86 -13.45
C VAL A 327 9.97 -1.65 -14.35
N VAL A 328 11.01 -1.19 -15.03
CA VAL A 328 10.89 -0.07 -15.97
C VAL A 328 9.92 -0.41 -17.10
N LEU A 329 10.02 -1.60 -17.69
CA LEU A 329 9.10 -2.04 -18.76
C LEU A 329 7.65 -2.11 -18.28
N VAL A 330 7.39 -2.70 -17.11
CA VAL A 330 6.04 -2.75 -16.52
C VAL A 330 5.49 -1.35 -16.30
N ALA A 331 6.31 -0.43 -15.77
CA ALA A 331 5.90 0.95 -15.55
C ALA A 331 5.62 1.71 -16.86
N LEU A 332 6.43 1.49 -17.90
CA LEU A 332 6.22 2.10 -19.21
C LEU A 332 4.92 1.61 -19.86
N VAL A 333 4.64 0.31 -19.79
CA VAL A 333 3.38 -0.26 -20.28
C VAL A 333 2.20 0.33 -19.52
N ALA A 334 2.29 0.42 -18.18
CA ALA A 334 1.24 1.02 -17.36
C ALA A 334 0.93 2.46 -17.77
N ARG A 335 1.96 3.28 -18.01
CA ARG A 335 1.81 4.67 -18.47
C ARG A 335 1.18 4.79 -19.86
N SER A 336 1.60 3.92 -20.78
CA SER A 336 1.04 3.92 -22.14
C SER A 336 -0.46 3.59 -22.17
N LEU A 337 -0.94 2.81 -21.21
CA LEU A 337 -2.36 2.47 -21.09
C LEU A 337 -3.15 3.60 -20.44
N SER A 338 -2.60 4.27 -19.42
CA SER A 338 -3.27 5.42 -18.81
C SER A 338 -3.41 6.60 -19.78
N GLU A 339 -2.41 6.86 -20.61
CA GLU A 339 -2.46 7.92 -21.62
C GLU A 339 -3.41 7.61 -22.79
N ALA A 340 -3.81 6.35 -22.98
CA ALA A 340 -4.74 5.95 -24.04
C ALA A 340 -6.23 6.11 -23.65
N ASP A 341 -6.51 6.22 -22.36
CA ASP A 341 -7.86 6.39 -21.80
C ASP A 341 -8.22 7.88 -21.54
N ASP A 342 -7.25 8.81 -21.63
CA ASP A 342 -7.40 10.28 -21.52
C ASP A 342 -7.57 10.97 -22.90
#